data_AF-A0A5A9YZ13-F1
#
_entry.id   AF-A0A5A9YZ13-F1
#
_cell.length_a   1.000
_cell.length_b   1.000
_cell.length_c   1.000
_cell.angle_alpha   90.00
_cell.angle_beta   90.00
_cell.angle_gamma   90.00
#
_symmetry.space_group_name_H-M   'P 1'
#
loop_
_entity.id
_entity.type
_entity.pdbx_description
1 polymer ?
#
loop_
_entity_poly.entity_id
_entity_poly.type
_entity_poly.pdbx_seq_one_letter_code
_entity_poly.pdbx_strand_id
1 'polypeptide(L)'
;MIQKFLGAFIVALASALVLSGPVAATPAKEAPWLPEAAAYRLTLFLGNLEPLPWDDVGTAWAEPYRGSEFSVGALAWLDGNSDIGPAPLLDAITREDRQAVFAEATRLIARRIDEELDRAVMADDPARAQQAVRTARELYRSFADGIAAADPDASRRIGLAWLELNSSTGSAGVLGAGATPASRKTMEAAREVISLYLAENYLVDDFAPRRTLSALPETVVLSGRTIEVPPSLPPGSDIFDQDPLPRLVLNFEEQGIDETDLPLVAYGDMLFDSAQIFGNPAQGLGVACSTCHNRSDVNQRLFIPGASHQPGAIDVDGAFFNPIFNDRRDDPIDIPSLRGLRFTGPYGRDGRFASLRDFTRNVIVNEFGGDEPTPFMLDALLAYMLEFDFLPNSMLTPDGQLTEAAPEAAQRGEAIFNTPFAALGDRSCSSCHVPDTNFLDRQAHDIGSVALAYDGARTGAMDTPTLLGTVYTAPYFHDGSLPTLAAVVDWFDESKSLGLTGAERADLTAYLETVGAADEPYEAFDAENTAFRLAFSELTTFASTLDTLLPQRDAKHILLLTDTVAADLSADASTMSNLAARPEVYALAQRLAEVGDAVRTDDWVAAETSWTAFKSEADAIEERAF
;
A
#
# COMPACT_ATOMS: atom_id res chain seq x y z
N MET A 1 30.56 -47.86 -4.95
CA MET A 1 29.50 -47.65 -5.98
C MET A 1 28.13 -47.29 -5.36
N ILE A 2 28.06 -46.88 -4.08
CA ILE A 2 26.86 -46.30 -3.47
C ILE A 2 27.37 -45.15 -2.57
N GLN A 3 27.68 -44.01 -3.16
CA GLN A 3 27.99 -42.75 -2.44
C GLN A 3 28.18 -41.53 -3.37
N LYS A 4 27.87 -41.64 -4.66
CA LYS A 4 27.95 -40.54 -5.64
C LYS A 4 26.60 -40.12 -6.25
N PHE A 5 25.49 -40.62 -5.72
CA PHE A 5 24.15 -40.35 -6.27
C PHE A 5 23.24 -39.51 -5.36
N LEU A 6 23.70 -39.09 -4.17
CA LEU A 6 22.87 -38.34 -3.22
C LEU A 6 23.15 -36.83 -3.17
N GLY A 7 24.22 -36.35 -3.82
CA GLY A 7 24.62 -34.94 -3.78
C GLY A 7 24.07 -34.05 -4.90
N ALA A 8 23.42 -34.64 -5.91
CA ALA A 8 22.90 -33.92 -7.07
C ALA A 8 21.38 -33.69 -7.04
N PHE A 9 20.69 -34.20 -6.01
CA PHE A 9 19.23 -34.11 -5.90
C PHE A 9 18.74 -33.03 -4.91
N ILE A 10 19.64 -32.39 -4.16
CA ILE A 10 19.29 -31.41 -3.11
C ILE A 10 19.45 -29.95 -3.58
N VAL A 11 20.15 -29.69 -4.70
CA VAL A 11 20.36 -28.32 -5.21
C VAL A 11 19.36 -27.93 -6.31
N ALA A 12 18.57 -28.87 -6.82
CA ALA A 12 17.57 -28.60 -7.87
C ALA A 12 16.17 -28.23 -7.34
N LEU A 13 15.95 -28.24 -6.02
CA LEU A 13 14.63 -27.94 -5.43
C LEU A 13 14.47 -26.49 -4.93
N ALA A 14 15.52 -25.67 -4.96
CA ALA A 14 15.50 -24.29 -4.45
C ALA A 14 15.23 -23.22 -5.52
N SER A 15 14.98 -23.60 -6.78
CA SER A 15 14.76 -22.64 -7.89
C SER A 15 13.54 -22.95 -8.75
N ALA A 16 12.61 -23.77 -8.25
CA ALA A 16 11.38 -24.16 -8.94
C ALA A 16 10.09 -23.94 -8.12
N LEU A 17 10.15 -23.08 -7.09
CA LEU A 17 8.97 -22.53 -6.41
C LEU A 17 8.84 -21.03 -6.73
N VAL A 18 8.59 -20.72 -7.98
CA VAL A 18 7.94 -19.46 -8.37
C VAL A 18 6.98 -19.83 -9.48
N LEU A 19 5.86 -20.45 -9.13
CA LEU A 19 4.70 -20.62 -10.01
C LEU A 19 3.48 -20.90 -9.13
N SER A 20 2.55 -19.93 -9.14
CA SER A 20 1.14 -20.01 -8.76
C SER A 20 0.81 -20.40 -7.30
N GLY A 21 0.94 -19.44 -6.39
CA GLY A 21 0.05 -19.29 -5.23
C GLY A 21 -0.72 -17.96 -5.36
N PRO A 22 -1.86 -17.77 -4.67
CA PRO A 22 -2.54 -16.48 -4.67
C PRO A 22 -1.55 -15.43 -4.15
N VAL A 23 -1.32 -14.40 -4.96
CA VAL A 23 -0.47 -13.28 -4.60
C VAL A 23 -1.32 -12.38 -3.72
N ALA A 24 -1.18 -12.49 -2.41
CA ALA A 24 -1.53 -11.45 -1.45
C ALA A 24 -0.94 -11.83 -0.09
N ALA A 25 0.01 -11.02 0.36
CA ALA A 25 0.25 -10.58 1.74
C ALA A 25 1.69 -10.00 1.78
N THR A 26 1.79 -8.77 2.31
CA THR A 26 2.94 -7.82 2.31
C THR A 26 3.79 -7.77 1.03
N PRO A 27 3.74 -6.70 0.21
CA PRO A 27 4.56 -6.62 -1.00
C PRO A 27 6.05 -6.83 -0.67
N ALA A 28 6.69 -7.90 -1.14
CA ALA A 28 8.14 -7.98 -0.98
C ALA A 28 8.75 -6.74 -1.67
N LYS A 29 9.64 -5.99 -0.99
CA LYS A 29 10.27 -4.80 -1.57
C LYS A 29 10.84 -5.15 -2.93
N GLU A 30 10.22 -4.64 -4.00
CA GLU A 30 10.61 -4.98 -5.35
C GLU A 30 12.05 -4.52 -5.62
N ALA A 31 12.75 -5.25 -6.50
CA ALA A 31 14.02 -4.77 -7.01
C ALA A 31 13.83 -3.38 -7.65
N PRO A 32 14.79 -2.45 -7.52
CA PRO A 32 14.67 -1.12 -8.13
C PRO A 32 14.32 -1.19 -9.61
N TRP A 33 13.46 -0.29 -10.08
CA TRP A 33 13.09 -0.19 -11.49
C TRP A 33 14.13 0.68 -12.21
N LEU A 34 14.56 0.27 -13.42
CA LEU A 34 15.31 1.17 -14.30
C LEU A 34 14.44 2.39 -14.62
N PRO A 35 15.02 3.62 -14.73
CA PRO A 35 14.24 4.83 -14.91
C PRO A 35 13.21 4.76 -16.05
N GLU A 36 13.58 4.25 -17.21
CA GLU A 36 12.69 4.12 -18.37
C GLU A 36 11.60 3.05 -18.17
N ALA A 37 11.93 1.93 -17.52
CA ALA A 37 10.95 0.89 -17.18
C ALA A 37 9.92 1.41 -16.15
N ALA A 38 10.39 2.19 -15.17
CA ALA A 38 9.55 2.82 -14.18
C ALA A 38 8.58 3.81 -14.81
N ALA A 39 9.10 4.71 -15.64
CA ALA A 39 8.32 5.70 -16.38
C ALA A 39 7.23 5.05 -17.24
N TYR A 40 7.55 3.94 -17.91
CA TYR A 40 6.57 3.17 -18.68
C TYR A 40 5.44 2.62 -17.81
N ARG A 41 5.75 1.95 -16.70
CA ARG A 41 4.73 1.39 -15.79
C ARG A 41 3.86 2.48 -15.15
N LEU A 42 4.48 3.59 -14.74
CA LEU A 42 3.76 4.78 -14.27
C LEU A 42 2.83 5.33 -15.35
N THR A 43 3.30 5.44 -16.60
CA THR A 43 2.48 5.91 -17.72
C THR A 43 1.26 5.03 -17.96
N LEU A 44 1.42 3.71 -17.90
CA LEU A 44 0.28 2.79 -18.02
C LEU A 44 -0.74 3.01 -16.89
N PHE A 45 -0.26 3.20 -15.66
CA PHE A 45 -1.10 3.42 -14.50
C PHE A 45 -1.84 4.77 -14.57
N LEU A 46 -1.11 5.88 -14.70
CA LEU A 46 -1.65 7.23 -14.75
C LEU A 46 -2.61 7.40 -15.94
N GLY A 47 -2.29 6.77 -17.07
CA GLY A 47 -3.17 6.76 -18.23
C GLY A 47 -4.48 5.98 -18.02
N ASN A 48 -4.66 5.28 -16.91
CA ASN A 48 -5.94 4.63 -16.55
C ASN A 48 -6.77 5.43 -15.54
N LEU A 49 -6.24 6.52 -15.01
CA LEU A 49 -6.97 7.42 -14.12
C LEU A 49 -7.92 8.31 -14.93
N GLU A 50 -8.98 8.78 -14.26
CA GLU A 50 -9.96 9.70 -14.83
C GLU A 50 -10.32 10.74 -13.77
N PRO A 51 -9.92 12.02 -13.91
CA PRO A 51 -9.19 12.60 -15.05
C PRO A 51 -7.75 12.05 -15.19
N LEU A 52 -7.20 12.14 -16.40
CA LEU A 52 -5.82 11.71 -16.67
C LEU A 52 -4.86 12.85 -16.26
N PRO A 53 -3.93 12.64 -15.31
CA PRO A 53 -3.01 13.67 -14.85
C PRO A 53 -1.85 13.85 -15.83
N TRP A 54 -2.02 14.69 -16.85
CA TRP A 54 -1.02 14.89 -17.91
C TRP A 54 0.34 15.41 -17.42
N ASP A 55 0.32 16.29 -16.42
CA ASP A 55 1.54 16.81 -15.80
C ASP A 55 2.33 15.68 -15.11
N ASP A 56 1.65 14.74 -14.44
CA ASP A 56 2.27 13.57 -13.84
C ASP A 56 2.81 12.59 -14.88
N VAL A 57 2.11 12.42 -16.02
CA VAL A 57 2.62 11.62 -17.13
C VAL A 57 3.92 12.21 -17.68
N GLY A 58 4.02 13.54 -17.83
CA GLY A 58 5.27 14.20 -18.21
C GLY A 58 6.37 14.01 -17.16
N THR A 59 6.03 14.22 -15.90
CA THR A 59 6.94 14.10 -14.74
C THR A 59 7.50 12.70 -14.61
N ALA A 60 6.68 11.66 -14.84
CA ALA A 60 7.10 10.26 -14.80
C ALA A 60 8.28 9.94 -15.74
N TRP A 61 8.44 10.69 -16.84
CA TRP A 61 9.58 10.55 -17.76
C TRP A 61 10.73 11.51 -17.46
N ALA A 62 10.44 12.70 -16.95
CA ALA A 62 11.43 13.75 -16.73
C ALA A 62 12.20 13.57 -15.41
N GLU A 63 11.54 13.09 -14.35
CA GLU A 63 12.07 13.02 -12.99
C GLU A 63 12.25 11.57 -12.52
N PRO A 64 13.14 11.31 -11.55
CA PRO A 64 13.17 10.02 -10.87
C PRO A 64 11.84 9.77 -10.16
N TYR A 65 11.31 8.56 -10.28
CA TYR A 65 10.14 8.16 -9.52
C TYR A 65 10.42 8.19 -8.01
N ARG A 66 9.38 8.34 -7.19
CA ARG A 66 9.51 8.38 -5.72
C ARG A 66 10.22 7.12 -5.19
N GLY A 67 11.21 7.30 -4.31
CA GLY A 67 11.96 6.18 -3.75
C GLY A 67 12.93 5.50 -4.74
N SER A 68 13.19 6.11 -5.90
CA SER A 68 14.19 5.61 -6.84
C SER A 68 15.59 5.63 -6.25
N GLU A 69 16.38 4.60 -6.55
CA GLU A 69 17.82 4.59 -6.28
C GLU A 69 18.62 5.39 -7.33
N PHE A 70 17.97 5.80 -8.42
CA PHE A 70 18.55 6.59 -9.49
C PHE A 70 18.32 8.08 -9.24
N SER A 71 19.34 8.90 -9.51
CA SER A 71 19.30 10.36 -9.31
C SER A 71 18.80 11.14 -10.52
N VAL A 72 18.50 10.46 -11.64
CA VAL A 72 18.05 11.07 -12.91
C VAL A 72 16.79 10.37 -13.42
N GLY A 73 15.91 11.13 -14.07
CA GLY A 73 14.71 10.60 -14.71
C GLY A 73 14.98 9.84 -16.01
N ALA A 74 13.94 9.22 -16.57
CA ALA A 74 14.03 8.34 -17.73
C ALA A 74 14.63 9.02 -18.97
N LEU A 75 14.26 10.27 -19.27
CA LEU A 75 14.75 10.97 -20.46
C LEU A 75 16.26 11.24 -20.39
N ALA A 76 16.74 11.73 -19.24
CA ALA A 76 18.17 11.96 -19.01
C ALA A 76 18.95 10.64 -18.96
N TRP A 77 18.36 9.60 -18.40
CA TRP A 77 18.93 8.26 -18.41
C TRP A 77 19.09 7.70 -19.83
N LEU A 78 18.07 7.84 -20.68
CA LEU A 78 18.11 7.39 -22.06
C LEU A 78 19.19 8.12 -22.87
N ASP A 79 19.32 9.45 -22.73
CA ASP A 79 20.34 10.25 -23.44
C ASP A 79 21.78 9.78 -23.15
N GLY A 80 22.03 9.29 -21.92
CA GLY A 80 23.34 8.77 -21.53
C GLY A 80 23.58 7.30 -21.87
N ASN A 81 22.53 6.50 -22.10
CA ASN A 81 22.63 5.03 -22.14
C ASN A 81 22.08 4.38 -23.42
N SER A 82 21.39 5.12 -24.29
CA SER A 82 20.62 4.60 -25.42
C SER A 82 20.83 5.40 -26.71
N ASP A 83 20.86 4.72 -27.86
CA ASP A 83 20.78 5.38 -29.17
C ASP A 83 19.32 5.69 -29.58
N ILE A 84 18.34 5.25 -28.80
CA ILE A 84 16.91 5.44 -29.07
C ILE A 84 16.45 6.81 -28.54
N GLY A 85 16.04 7.69 -29.46
CA GLY A 85 15.53 9.02 -29.12
C GLY A 85 14.05 9.02 -28.66
N PRO A 86 13.66 9.84 -27.67
CA PRO A 86 12.30 9.88 -27.10
C PRO A 86 11.33 10.82 -27.83
N ALA A 87 11.73 11.44 -28.95
CA ALA A 87 10.96 12.51 -29.59
C ALA A 87 9.49 12.16 -29.93
N PRO A 88 9.17 10.97 -30.47
CA PRO A 88 7.77 10.62 -30.75
C PRO A 88 6.90 10.53 -29.48
N LEU A 89 7.47 10.03 -28.39
CA LEU A 89 6.79 9.95 -27.10
C LEU A 89 6.52 11.35 -26.53
N LEU A 90 7.52 12.24 -26.56
CA LEU A 90 7.36 13.61 -26.07
C LEU A 90 6.33 14.39 -26.89
N ASP A 91 6.28 14.18 -28.21
CA ASP A 91 5.22 14.74 -29.05
C ASP A 91 3.83 14.21 -28.65
N ALA A 92 3.70 12.92 -28.40
CA ALA A 92 2.44 12.32 -27.95
C ALA A 92 1.97 12.87 -26.58
N ILE A 93 2.88 13.05 -25.63
CA ILE A 93 2.59 13.68 -24.32
C ILE A 93 2.15 15.14 -24.53
N THR A 94 2.88 15.90 -25.34
CA THR A 94 2.56 17.32 -25.64
C THR A 94 1.20 17.48 -26.31
N ARG A 95 0.79 16.50 -27.13
CA ARG A 95 -0.51 16.48 -27.79
C ARG A 95 -1.64 15.94 -26.91
N GLU A 96 -1.34 15.51 -25.68
CA GLU A 96 -2.28 14.86 -24.77
C GLU A 96 -3.00 13.67 -25.46
N ASP A 97 -2.25 12.90 -26.26
CA ASP A 97 -2.77 11.76 -27.00
C ASP A 97 -2.47 10.46 -26.27
N ARG A 98 -3.40 10.05 -25.40
CA ARG A 98 -3.27 8.88 -24.52
C ARG A 98 -2.88 7.60 -25.27
N GLN A 99 -3.48 7.35 -26.44
CA GLN A 99 -3.20 6.15 -27.21
C GLN A 99 -1.82 6.23 -27.88
N ALA A 100 -1.44 7.39 -28.40
CA ALA A 100 -0.10 7.59 -28.95
C ALA A 100 0.98 7.48 -27.85
N VAL A 101 0.75 8.02 -26.65
CA VAL A 101 1.67 7.86 -25.51
C VAL A 101 1.88 6.39 -25.18
N PHE A 102 0.79 5.62 -25.07
CA PHE A 102 0.88 4.17 -24.88
C PHE A 102 1.72 3.49 -25.98
N ALA A 103 1.45 3.78 -27.24
CA ALA A 103 2.12 3.15 -28.38
C ALA A 103 3.62 3.50 -28.42
N GLU A 104 3.96 4.79 -28.29
CA GLU A 104 5.34 5.26 -28.35
C GLU A 104 6.17 4.78 -27.14
N ALA A 105 5.60 4.83 -25.94
CA ALA A 105 6.26 4.34 -24.73
C ALA A 105 6.50 2.82 -24.79
N THR A 106 5.51 2.05 -25.25
CA THR A 106 5.64 0.59 -25.43
C THR A 106 6.74 0.25 -26.44
N ARG A 107 6.75 0.93 -27.60
CA ARG A 107 7.79 0.73 -28.62
C ARG A 107 9.17 1.13 -28.13
N LEU A 108 9.28 2.20 -27.34
CA LEU A 108 10.54 2.65 -26.76
C LEU A 108 11.15 1.54 -25.88
N ILE A 109 10.38 1.00 -24.94
CA ILE A 109 10.88 -0.08 -24.04
C ILE A 109 11.22 -1.34 -24.83
N ALA A 110 10.38 -1.76 -25.78
CA ALA A 110 10.66 -2.94 -26.61
C ALA A 110 11.96 -2.78 -27.43
N ARG A 111 12.18 -1.61 -28.05
CA ARG A 111 13.44 -1.31 -28.77
C ARG A 111 14.64 -1.30 -27.84
N ARG A 112 14.47 -0.78 -26.63
CA ARG A 112 15.52 -0.72 -25.61
C ARG A 112 15.95 -2.12 -25.15
N ILE A 113 15.00 -3.05 -25.03
CA ILE A 113 15.32 -4.47 -24.77
C ILE A 113 16.14 -5.05 -25.92
N ASP A 114 15.72 -4.86 -27.18
CA ASP A 114 16.46 -5.37 -28.34
C ASP A 114 17.87 -4.78 -28.47
N GLU A 115 18.04 -3.48 -28.18
CA GLU A 115 19.34 -2.81 -28.16
C GLU A 115 20.30 -3.44 -27.14
N GLU A 116 19.81 -3.76 -25.93
CA GLU A 116 20.62 -4.42 -24.91
C GLU A 116 20.89 -5.90 -25.24
N LEU A 117 19.96 -6.60 -25.90
CA LEU A 117 20.20 -7.94 -26.42
C LEU A 117 21.29 -7.93 -27.51
N ASP A 118 21.31 -6.92 -28.38
CA ASP A 118 22.37 -6.72 -29.37
C ASP A 118 23.72 -6.46 -28.72
N ARG A 119 23.76 -5.56 -27.73
CA ARG A 119 24.96 -5.29 -26.92
C ARG A 119 25.48 -6.56 -26.24
N ALA A 120 24.59 -7.41 -25.73
CA ALA A 120 24.96 -8.66 -25.10
C ALA A 120 25.64 -9.64 -26.07
N VAL A 121 25.07 -9.85 -27.26
CA VAL A 121 25.60 -10.77 -28.28
C VAL A 121 26.91 -10.26 -28.90
N MET A 122 27.02 -8.93 -29.08
CA MET A 122 28.17 -8.27 -29.69
C MET A 122 29.32 -8.03 -28.72
N ALA A 123 29.11 -8.22 -27.41
CA ALA A 123 30.13 -7.99 -26.40
C ALA A 123 31.33 -8.95 -26.57
N ASP A 124 32.54 -8.38 -26.51
CA ASP A 124 33.80 -9.13 -26.56
C ASP A 124 34.29 -9.61 -25.19
N ASP A 125 33.61 -9.20 -24.11
CA ASP A 125 33.95 -9.53 -22.72
C ASP A 125 32.73 -10.03 -21.94
N PRO A 126 32.85 -11.13 -21.15
CA PRO A 126 31.74 -11.69 -20.38
C PRO A 126 31.07 -10.71 -19.41
N ALA A 127 31.81 -9.80 -18.77
CA ALA A 127 31.21 -8.89 -17.80
C ALA A 127 30.28 -7.88 -18.49
N ARG A 128 30.67 -7.38 -19.67
CA ARG A 128 29.81 -6.53 -20.51
C ARG A 128 28.59 -7.28 -21.02
N ALA A 129 28.76 -8.51 -21.50
CA ALA A 129 27.65 -9.35 -21.93
C ALA A 129 26.64 -9.57 -20.79
N GLN A 130 27.12 -9.93 -19.60
CA GLN A 130 26.27 -10.13 -18.42
C GLN A 130 25.54 -8.86 -17.99
N GLN A 131 26.21 -7.69 -18.04
CA GLN A 131 25.56 -6.42 -17.72
C GLN A 131 24.43 -6.07 -18.70
N ALA A 132 24.67 -6.27 -20.00
CA ALA A 132 23.66 -6.03 -21.03
C ALA A 132 22.46 -6.98 -20.88
N VAL A 133 22.70 -8.28 -20.61
CA VAL A 133 21.63 -9.26 -20.32
C VAL A 133 20.83 -8.87 -19.09
N ARG A 134 21.48 -8.43 -18.00
CA ARG A 134 20.77 -7.93 -16.80
C ARG A 134 19.90 -6.74 -17.15
N THR A 135 20.44 -5.75 -17.86
CA THR A 135 19.70 -4.53 -18.25
C THR A 135 18.50 -4.87 -19.12
N ALA A 136 18.67 -5.72 -20.13
CA ALA A 136 17.58 -6.18 -21.00
C ALA A 136 16.48 -6.90 -20.22
N ARG A 137 16.86 -7.72 -19.22
CA ARG A 137 15.91 -8.44 -18.36
C ARG A 137 15.14 -7.51 -17.43
N GLU A 138 15.79 -6.49 -16.85
CA GLU A 138 15.11 -5.49 -16.02
C GLU A 138 14.12 -4.65 -16.84
N LEU A 139 14.46 -4.31 -18.09
CA LEU A 139 13.52 -3.66 -19.00
C LEU A 139 12.33 -4.56 -19.35
N TYR A 140 12.59 -5.85 -19.64
CA TYR A 140 11.55 -6.85 -19.92
C TYR A 140 10.57 -7.03 -18.76
N ARG A 141 10.99 -6.78 -17.51
CA ARG A 141 10.12 -6.80 -16.33
C ARG A 141 8.87 -5.92 -16.51
N SER A 142 8.98 -4.85 -17.29
CA SER A 142 7.86 -3.98 -17.66
C SER A 142 6.69 -4.71 -18.33
N PHE A 143 6.97 -5.79 -19.06
CA PHE A 143 5.99 -6.58 -19.81
C PHE A 143 5.65 -7.93 -19.17
N ALA A 144 6.47 -8.41 -18.24
CA ALA A 144 6.46 -9.78 -17.77
C ALA A 144 5.10 -10.26 -17.25
N ASP A 145 4.40 -9.46 -16.43
CA ASP A 145 3.10 -9.83 -15.86
C ASP A 145 2.03 -9.96 -16.94
N GLY A 146 2.02 -9.02 -17.89
CA GLY A 146 1.09 -9.04 -19.02
C GLY A 146 1.31 -10.25 -19.91
N ILE A 147 2.56 -10.61 -20.18
CA ILE A 147 2.90 -11.81 -20.96
C ILE A 147 2.54 -13.08 -20.18
N ALA A 148 2.85 -13.15 -18.89
CA ALA A 148 2.57 -14.32 -18.06
C ALA A 148 1.06 -14.60 -17.93
N ALA A 149 0.25 -13.55 -17.75
CA ALA A 149 -1.20 -13.68 -17.68
C ALA A 149 -1.83 -14.03 -19.04
N ALA A 150 -1.35 -13.41 -20.12
CA ALA A 150 -1.95 -13.54 -21.44
C ALA A 150 -1.48 -14.77 -22.23
N ASP A 151 -0.20 -15.13 -22.12
CA ASP A 151 0.44 -16.21 -22.87
C ASP A 151 1.46 -16.97 -21.99
N PRO A 152 0.99 -17.85 -21.09
CA PRO A 152 1.85 -18.62 -20.20
C PRO A 152 2.88 -19.49 -20.94
N ASP A 153 2.54 -19.95 -22.15
CA ASP A 153 3.42 -20.78 -22.97
C ASP A 153 4.58 -19.96 -23.54
N ALA A 154 4.31 -18.77 -24.07
CA ALA A 154 5.36 -17.83 -24.47
C ALA A 154 6.18 -17.37 -23.27
N SER A 155 5.56 -17.06 -22.14
CA SER A 155 6.26 -16.69 -20.90
C SER A 155 7.29 -17.75 -20.49
N ARG A 156 6.93 -19.04 -20.51
CA ARG A 156 7.87 -20.14 -20.24
C ARG A 156 8.99 -20.23 -21.29
N ARG A 157 8.69 -20.09 -22.59
CA ARG A 157 9.70 -20.10 -23.66
C ARG A 157 10.69 -18.94 -23.54
N ILE A 158 10.19 -17.74 -23.26
CA ILE A 158 11.01 -16.53 -23.04
C ILE A 158 11.86 -16.70 -21.78
N GLY A 159 11.29 -17.25 -20.70
CA GLY A 159 12.03 -17.56 -19.47
C GLY A 159 13.20 -18.52 -19.71
N LEU A 160 13.00 -19.56 -20.52
CA LEU A 160 14.07 -20.46 -20.96
C LEU A 160 15.13 -19.73 -21.80
N ALA A 161 14.71 -18.86 -22.73
CA ALA A 161 15.65 -18.06 -23.51
C ALA A 161 16.50 -17.13 -22.62
N TRP A 162 15.91 -16.48 -21.62
CA TRP A 162 16.67 -15.68 -20.64
C TRP A 162 17.70 -16.53 -19.87
N LEU A 163 17.33 -17.75 -19.47
CA LEU A 163 18.24 -18.68 -18.80
C LEU A 163 19.41 -19.10 -19.69
N GLU A 164 19.11 -19.46 -20.95
CA GLU A 164 20.12 -19.82 -21.96
C GLU A 164 21.06 -18.64 -22.26
N LEU A 165 20.51 -17.44 -22.42
CA LEU A 165 21.28 -16.22 -22.66
C LEU A 165 22.23 -15.94 -21.50
N ASN A 166 21.72 -15.92 -20.27
CA ASN A 166 22.51 -15.63 -19.07
C ASN A 166 23.64 -16.66 -18.85
N SER A 167 23.33 -17.96 -19.01
CA SER A 167 24.30 -19.04 -18.84
C SER A 167 25.34 -19.13 -19.98
N SER A 168 25.08 -18.48 -21.11
CA SER A 168 25.94 -18.49 -22.30
C SER A 168 26.86 -17.28 -22.43
N THR A 169 26.76 -16.28 -21.55
CA THR A 169 27.63 -15.08 -21.55
C THR A 169 29.10 -15.37 -21.25
N GLY A 170 29.42 -16.55 -20.71
CA GLY A 170 30.76 -16.93 -20.28
C GLY A 170 31.14 -16.35 -18.91
N SER A 171 32.37 -16.60 -18.48
CA SER A 171 32.96 -16.10 -17.23
C SER A 171 34.47 -15.93 -17.38
N ALA A 172 35.01 -14.86 -16.83
CA ALA A 172 36.46 -14.64 -16.78
C ALA A 172 37.16 -15.53 -15.71
N GLY A 173 36.40 -16.16 -14.81
CA GLY A 173 36.94 -16.89 -13.66
C GLY A 173 37.66 -15.98 -12.65
N VAL A 174 38.13 -16.55 -11.54
CA VAL A 174 38.94 -15.82 -10.54
C VAL A 174 40.40 -15.94 -10.95
N LEU A 175 41.02 -14.83 -11.36
CA LEU A 175 42.38 -14.81 -11.91
C LEU A 175 42.57 -15.80 -13.09
N GLY A 176 41.52 -15.99 -13.90
CA GLY A 176 41.51 -16.93 -15.03
C GLY A 176 41.22 -18.39 -14.67
N ALA A 177 41.20 -18.76 -13.38
CA ALA A 177 40.77 -20.09 -12.96
C ALA A 177 39.24 -20.20 -13.02
N GLY A 178 38.74 -21.22 -13.73
CA GLY A 178 37.31 -21.44 -13.93
C GLY A 178 36.69 -20.59 -15.04
N ALA A 179 37.50 -19.98 -15.91
CA ALA A 179 37.00 -19.22 -17.05
C ALA A 179 36.20 -20.11 -18.01
N THR A 180 35.04 -19.63 -18.44
CA THR A 180 34.17 -20.29 -19.42
C THR A 180 33.97 -19.36 -20.62
N PRO A 181 34.16 -19.85 -21.86
CA PRO A 181 33.93 -19.01 -23.03
C PRO A 181 32.43 -18.75 -23.23
N ALA A 182 32.10 -17.60 -23.79
CA ALA A 182 30.75 -17.30 -24.22
C ALA A 182 30.34 -18.22 -25.39
N SER A 183 29.07 -18.64 -25.42
CA SER A 183 28.49 -19.38 -26.54
C SER A 183 27.65 -18.43 -27.41
N ARG A 184 28.31 -17.74 -28.35
CA ARG A 184 27.64 -16.75 -29.21
C ARG A 184 26.43 -17.34 -29.96
N LYS A 185 26.57 -18.57 -30.49
CA LYS A 185 25.48 -19.26 -31.18
C LYS A 185 24.25 -19.47 -30.27
N THR A 186 24.47 -19.86 -29.01
CA THR A 186 23.36 -20.04 -28.05
C THR A 186 22.74 -18.71 -27.68
N MET A 187 23.57 -17.67 -27.49
CA MET A 187 23.09 -16.32 -27.21
C MET A 187 22.25 -15.75 -28.36
N GLU A 188 22.69 -15.94 -29.61
CA GLU A 188 21.96 -15.52 -30.82
C GLU A 188 20.59 -16.21 -30.93
N ALA A 189 20.55 -17.53 -30.70
CA ALA A 189 19.29 -18.29 -30.73
C ALA A 189 18.32 -17.85 -29.61
N ALA A 190 18.84 -17.64 -28.39
CA ALA A 190 18.04 -17.17 -27.26
C ALA A 190 17.52 -15.74 -27.48
N ARG A 191 18.38 -14.84 -27.99
CA ARG A 191 17.98 -13.49 -28.41
C ARG A 191 16.85 -13.55 -29.44
N GLU A 192 16.98 -14.38 -30.47
CA GLU A 192 15.98 -14.47 -31.54
C GLU A 192 14.58 -14.83 -31.00
N VAL A 193 14.49 -15.74 -30.02
CA VAL A 193 13.22 -16.09 -29.37
C VAL A 193 12.56 -14.86 -28.72
N ILE A 194 13.35 -14.04 -28.02
CA ILE A 194 12.85 -12.86 -27.30
C ILE A 194 12.46 -11.77 -28.31
N SER A 195 13.37 -11.42 -29.23
CA SER A 195 13.15 -10.35 -30.21
C SER A 195 11.98 -10.64 -31.15
N LEU A 196 11.77 -11.89 -31.57
CA LEU A 196 10.62 -12.26 -32.39
C LEU A 196 9.30 -12.00 -31.67
N TYR A 197 9.23 -12.33 -30.37
CA TYR A 197 8.02 -12.09 -29.58
C TYR A 197 7.76 -10.59 -29.39
N LEU A 198 8.82 -9.80 -29.14
CA LEU A 198 8.72 -8.34 -29.06
C LEU A 198 8.27 -7.72 -30.38
N ALA A 199 8.82 -8.19 -31.51
CA ALA A 199 8.46 -7.73 -32.84
C ALA A 199 6.97 -7.93 -33.13
N GLU A 200 6.43 -9.11 -32.80
CA GLU A 200 5.04 -9.48 -33.06
C GLU A 200 4.04 -8.73 -32.16
N ASN A 201 4.43 -8.35 -30.94
CA ASN A 201 3.49 -7.90 -29.92
C ASN A 201 3.67 -6.45 -29.43
N TYR A 202 4.87 -5.88 -29.55
CA TYR A 202 5.23 -4.61 -28.92
C TYR A 202 5.96 -3.64 -29.85
N LEU A 203 6.39 -4.09 -31.04
CA LEU A 203 6.99 -3.25 -32.08
C LEU A 203 6.10 -3.12 -33.33
N VAL A 204 4.79 -3.36 -33.18
CA VAL A 204 3.81 -3.17 -34.25
C VAL A 204 3.68 -1.69 -34.63
N ASP A 205 3.33 -1.43 -35.90
CA ASP A 205 3.12 -0.07 -36.40
C ASP A 205 1.92 0.61 -35.70
N ASP A 206 0.81 -0.12 -35.59
CA ASP A 206 -0.45 0.34 -35.02
C ASP A 206 -0.92 -0.61 -33.91
N PHE A 207 -1.24 -0.04 -32.74
CA PHE A 207 -1.89 -0.77 -31.65
C PHE A 207 -3.41 -0.58 -31.70
N ALA A 208 -4.17 -1.62 -31.37
CA ALA A 208 -5.61 -1.53 -31.17
C ALA A 208 -5.95 -0.49 -30.09
N PRO A 209 -7.04 0.29 -30.25
CA PRO A 209 -7.50 1.21 -29.22
C PRO A 209 -7.78 0.49 -27.89
N ARG A 210 -7.21 0.98 -26.80
CA ARG A 210 -7.34 0.34 -25.46
C ARG A 210 -8.18 1.20 -24.52
N ARG A 211 -9.22 0.60 -23.92
CA ARG A 211 -9.95 1.24 -22.82
C ARG A 211 -9.07 1.34 -21.57
N THR A 212 -8.37 0.27 -21.24
CA THR A 212 -7.41 0.21 -20.14
C THR A 212 -6.02 -0.03 -20.73
N LEU A 213 -5.09 0.88 -20.46
CA LEU A 213 -3.69 0.71 -20.80
C LEU A 213 -3.10 -0.42 -19.96
N SER A 214 -2.37 -1.32 -20.61
CA SER A 214 -1.74 -2.46 -19.97
C SER A 214 -0.58 -2.94 -20.82
N ALA A 215 0.29 -3.75 -20.21
CA ALA A 215 1.39 -4.40 -20.91
C ALA A 215 0.98 -5.66 -21.70
N LEU A 216 -0.32 -5.85 -21.96
CA LEU A 216 -0.82 -7.03 -22.67
C LEU A 216 -0.26 -7.10 -24.11
N PRO A 217 0.17 -8.30 -24.57
CA PRO A 217 0.64 -8.51 -25.93
C PRO A 217 -0.43 -8.18 -26.96
N GLU A 218 -0.06 -7.49 -28.04
CA GLU A 218 -1.02 -7.01 -29.03
C GLU A 218 -1.80 -8.15 -29.72
N THR A 219 -1.16 -9.28 -30.01
CA THR A 219 -1.85 -10.44 -30.59
C THR A 219 -3.00 -10.95 -29.71
N VAL A 220 -2.86 -10.84 -28.38
CA VAL A 220 -3.90 -11.24 -27.44
C VAL A 220 -5.00 -10.19 -27.37
N VAL A 221 -4.67 -8.90 -27.39
CA VAL A 221 -5.68 -7.82 -27.46
C VAL A 221 -6.54 -7.97 -28.71
N LEU A 222 -5.93 -8.22 -29.87
CA LEU A 222 -6.62 -8.42 -31.14
C LEU A 222 -7.50 -9.69 -31.16
N SER A 223 -7.20 -10.68 -30.32
CA SER A 223 -8.03 -11.89 -30.20
C SER A 223 -9.40 -11.63 -29.56
N GLY A 224 -9.56 -10.50 -28.86
CA GLY A 224 -10.77 -10.16 -28.12
C GLY A 224 -11.00 -11.00 -26.86
N ARG A 225 -10.04 -11.84 -26.46
CA ARG A 225 -10.10 -12.61 -25.22
C ARG A 225 -9.90 -11.68 -24.01
N THR A 226 -10.83 -11.71 -23.06
CA THR A 226 -10.65 -11.05 -21.78
C THR A 226 -9.54 -11.75 -21.00
N ILE A 227 -8.50 -11.01 -20.64
CA ILE A 227 -7.41 -11.46 -19.77
C ILE A 227 -7.50 -10.68 -18.48
N GLU A 228 -7.60 -11.41 -17.38
CA GLU A 228 -7.42 -10.85 -16.06
C GLU A 228 -5.93 -10.79 -15.76
N VAL A 229 -5.40 -9.59 -15.64
CA VAL A 229 -4.02 -9.36 -15.20
C VAL A 229 -4.10 -9.04 -13.71
N PRO A 230 -3.32 -9.72 -12.84
CA PRO A 230 -3.24 -9.36 -11.44
C PRO A 230 -2.96 -7.86 -11.29
N PRO A 231 -3.67 -7.15 -10.39
CA PRO A 231 -3.39 -5.74 -10.16
C PRO A 231 -1.96 -5.59 -9.64
N SER A 232 -1.32 -4.48 -10.00
CA SER A 232 0.03 -4.13 -9.55
C SER A 232 0.08 -2.65 -9.25
N LEU A 233 0.76 -2.28 -8.17
CA LEU A 233 1.05 -0.88 -7.91
C LEU A 233 2.10 -0.33 -8.89
N PRO A 234 2.00 0.95 -9.28
CA PRO A 234 3.03 1.56 -10.09
C PRO A 234 4.32 1.76 -9.28
N PRO A 235 5.48 1.84 -9.94
CA PRO A 235 6.74 2.19 -9.29
C PRO A 235 6.64 3.51 -8.53
N GLY A 236 7.09 3.52 -7.28
CA GLY A 236 7.02 4.66 -6.38
C GLY A 236 5.88 4.64 -5.37
N SER A 237 5.00 3.63 -5.44
CA SER A 237 4.05 3.36 -4.36
C SER A 237 4.75 2.86 -3.09
N ASP A 238 4.16 3.17 -1.93
CA ASP A 238 4.48 2.62 -0.62
C ASP A 238 3.15 2.37 0.10
N ILE A 239 2.85 1.12 0.46
CA ILE A 239 1.64 0.74 1.20
C ILE A 239 2.01 -0.10 2.44
N PHE A 240 3.27 -0.04 2.86
CA PHE A 240 3.75 -0.79 4.02
C PHE A 240 3.30 -0.14 5.31
N ASP A 241 3.29 -0.92 6.39
CA ASP A 241 3.16 -0.38 7.72
C ASP A 241 4.18 0.73 7.98
N GLN A 242 3.74 1.71 8.76
CA GLN A 242 4.62 2.82 9.10
C GLN A 242 5.72 2.38 10.08
N ASP A 243 6.85 3.08 10.00
CA ASP A 243 8.01 2.85 10.85
C ASP A 243 8.51 4.22 11.34
N PRO A 244 8.45 4.52 12.65
CA PRO A 244 8.06 3.63 13.75
C PRO A 244 6.56 3.27 13.76
N LEU A 245 6.23 2.04 14.18
CA LEU A 245 4.85 1.54 14.25
C LEU A 245 4.06 2.26 15.36
N PRO A 246 2.81 2.71 15.13
CA PRO A 246 2.05 3.45 16.15
C PRO A 246 1.63 2.53 17.28
N ARG A 247 1.51 3.10 18.47
CA ARG A 247 0.87 2.39 19.58
C ARG A 247 -0.64 2.31 19.34
N LEU A 248 -1.21 1.11 19.50
CA LEU A 248 -2.66 0.87 19.57
C LEU A 248 -3.10 0.93 21.03
N VAL A 249 -4.24 1.54 21.31
CA VAL A 249 -4.86 1.53 22.64
C VAL A 249 -6.32 1.13 22.48
N LEU A 250 -6.67 -0.02 23.04
CA LEU A 250 -8.02 -0.57 23.03
C LEU A 250 -8.65 -0.47 24.42
N ASN A 251 -9.91 -0.02 24.49
CA ASN A 251 -10.60 0.20 25.77
C ASN A 251 -10.73 -1.08 26.60
N PHE A 252 -10.94 -2.24 25.99
CA PHE A 252 -11.04 -3.52 26.69
C PHE A 252 -9.68 -4.00 27.25
N GLU A 253 -8.58 -3.77 26.52
CA GLU A 253 -7.23 -4.14 26.97
C GLU A 253 -6.81 -3.33 28.20
N GLU A 254 -7.14 -2.03 28.23
CA GLU A 254 -6.91 -1.16 29.39
C GLU A 254 -7.72 -1.60 30.63
N GLN A 255 -8.80 -2.36 30.42
CA GLN A 255 -9.57 -2.99 31.51
C GLN A 255 -9.03 -4.38 31.90
N GLY A 256 -7.98 -4.86 31.24
CA GLY A 256 -7.37 -6.18 31.45
C GLY A 256 -8.20 -7.33 30.90
N ILE A 257 -9.00 -7.09 29.85
CA ILE A 257 -9.78 -8.12 29.17
C ILE A 257 -8.94 -8.66 28.00
N ASP A 258 -8.94 -9.98 27.84
CA ASP A 258 -8.29 -10.65 26.71
C ASP A 258 -9.20 -10.63 25.48
N GLU A 259 -8.67 -10.29 24.31
CA GLU A 259 -9.44 -10.23 23.07
C GLU A 259 -10.01 -11.59 22.65
N THR A 260 -9.34 -12.69 23.00
CA THR A 260 -9.81 -14.05 22.71
C THR A 260 -11.12 -14.38 23.45
N ASP A 261 -11.44 -13.66 24.53
CA ASP A 261 -12.72 -13.73 25.24
C ASP A 261 -13.83 -12.88 24.58
N LEU A 262 -13.48 -12.07 23.56
CA LEU A 262 -14.36 -11.15 22.84
C LEU A 262 -14.45 -11.51 21.34
N PRO A 263 -15.09 -12.64 20.98
CA PRO A 263 -15.10 -13.13 19.60
C PRO A 263 -15.71 -12.15 18.58
N LEU A 264 -16.59 -11.24 19.00
CA LEU A 264 -17.10 -10.20 18.10
C LEU A 264 -16.04 -9.14 17.76
N VAL A 265 -15.19 -8.78 18.74
CA VAL A 265 -14.08 -7.83 18.57
C VAL A 265 -12.96 -8.49 17.77
N ALA A 266 -12.53 -9.70 18.14
CA ALA A 266 -11.51 -10.45 17.41
C ALA A 266 -11.87 -10.68 15.94
N TYR A 267 -13.16 -10.91 15.64
CA TYR A 267 -13.62 -11.03 14.26
C TYR A 267 -13.63 -9.67 13.54
N GLY A 268 -13.94 -8.59 14.28
CA GLY A 268 -13.90 -7.22 13.77
C GLY A 268 -12.49 -6.74 13.44
N ASP A 269 -11.51 -7.10 14.28
CA ASP A 269 -10.10 -6.82 14.08
C ASP A 269 -9.59 -7.55 12.83
N MET A 270 -9.85 -8.86 12.73
CA MET A 270 -9.55 -9.63 11.51
C MET A 270 -10.17 -9.01 10.24
N LEU A 271 -11.41 -8.54 10.30
CA LEU A 271 -12.04 -7.87 9.15
C LEU A 271 -11.37 -6.53 8.82
N PHE A 272 -10.87 -5.80 9.82
CA PHE A 272 -10.17 -4.54 9.63
C PHE A 272 -8.84 -4.75 8.90
N ASP A 273 -8.17 -5.87 9.14
CA ASP A 273 -6.93 -6.30 8.45
C ASP A 273 -7.17 -7.13 7.18
N SER A 274 -8.42 -7.45 6.86
CA SER A 274 -8.74 -8.31 5.71
C SER A 274 -8.95 -7.52 4.42
N ALA A 275 -8.05 -7.70 3.44
CA ALA A 275 -8.28 -7.22 2.07
C ALA A 275 -9.47 -7.91 1.37
N GLN A 276 -9.94 -9.04 1.90
CA GLN A 276 -11.00 -9.86 1.30
C GLN A 276 -12.39 -9.22 1.39
N ILE A 277 -12.57 -8.17 2.18
CA ILE A 277 -13.85 -7.44 2.25
C ILE A 277 -14.01 -6.43 1.10
N PHE A 278 -12.93 -6.12 0.36
CA PHE A 278 -12.94 -5.16 -0.74
C PHE A 278 -13.02 -5.84 -2.11
N GLY A 279 -13.27 -5.04 -3.14
CA GLY A 279 -13.21 -5.46 -4.54
C GLY A 279 -11.81 -5.33 -5.13
N ASN A 280 -11.66 -5.76 -6.38
CA ASN A 280 -10.43 -5.51 -7.14
C ASN A 280 -10.41 -4.07 -7.67
N PRO A 281 -9.26 -3.36 -7.62
CA PRO A 281 -7.92 -3.90 -7.39
C PRO A 281 -7.49 -4.02 -5.92
N ALA A 282 -8.17 -3.41 -4.95
CA ALA A 282 -7.73 -3.37 -3.54
C ALA A 282 -7.49 -4.76 -2.94
N GLN A 283 -8.44 -5.68 -3.14
CA GLN A 283 -8.32 -7.08 -2.70
C GLN A 283 -7.05 -7.75 -3.23
N GLY A 284 -6.82 -7.69 -4.55
CA GLY A 284 -5.65 -8.30 -5.17
C GLY A 284 -4.32 -7.61 -4.86
N LEU A 285 -4.37 -6.36 -4.38
CA LEU A 285 -3.20 -5.62 -3.90
C LEU A 285 -2.93 -5.84 -2.41
N GLY A 286 -3.81 -6.54 -1.70
CA GLY A 286 -3.71 -6.73 -0.25
C GLY A 286 -3.94 -5.44 0.54
N VAL A 287 -4.74 -4.50 0.01
CA VAL A 287 -5.11 -3.28 0.73
C VAL A 287 -6.25 -3.62 1.69
N ALA A 288 -6.08 -3.29 2.97
CA ALA A 288 -7.05 -3.43 4.05
C ALA A 288 -7.29 -2.07 4.73
N CYS A 289 -8.19 -1.99 5.71
CA CYS A 289 -8.39 -0.76 6.48
C CYS A 289 -7.10 -0.33 7.17
N SER A 290 -6.35 -1.29 7.72
CA SER A 290 -5.06 -1.08 8.39
C SER A 290 -3.94 -0.59 7.47
N THR A 291 -4.03 -0.82 6.16
CA THR A 291 -3.09 -0.27 5.18
C THR A 291 -3.12 1.27 5.20
N CYS A 292 -4.31 1.87 5.36
CA CYS A 292 -4.48 3.32 5.49
C CYS A 292 -4.43 3.78 6.95
N HIS A 293 -4.99 2.97 7.86
CA HIS A 293 -5.17 3.28 9.27
C HIS A 293 -4.38 2.30 10.16
N ASN A 294 -3.06 2.37 10.07
CA ASN A 294 -2.17 1.44 10.74
C ASN A 294 -2.26 1.61 12.27
N ARG A 295 -2.74 0.54 12.95
CA ARG A 295 -2.96 0.50 14.40
C ARG A 295 -3.81 1.67 14.92
N SER A 296 -4.94 1.91 14.26
CA SER A 296 -5.89 3.02 14.51
C SER A 296 -5.38 4.42 14.21
N ASP A 297 -4.14 4.57 13.74
CA ASP A 297 -3.57 5.87 13.38
C ASP A 297 -3.34 6.00 11.86
N VAL A 298 -3.10 7.20 11.37
CA VAL A 298 -2.79 7.41 9.95
C VAL A 298 -1.51 6.67 9.54
N ASN A 299 -1.52 5.94 8.42
CA ASN A 299 -0.29 5.44 7.80
C ASN A 299 0.40 6.56 7.01
N GLN A 300 1.36 7.24 7.64
CA GLN A 300 2.12 8.33 7.01
C GLN A 300 3.05 7.89 5.88
N ARG A 301 3.25 6.58 5.65
CA ARG A 301 4.02 6.10 4.51
C ARG A 301 3.18 5.93 3.25
N LEU A 302 1.87 5.70 3.43
CA LEU A 302 0.98 5.33 2.35
C LEU A 302 1.06 6.35 1.22
N PHE A 303 1.35 5.87 0.01
CA PHE A 303 1.41 6.68 -1.18
C PHE A 303 1.21 5.82 -2.41
N ILE A 304 0.33 6.25 -3.30
CA ILE A 304 0.16 5.67 -4.62
C ILE A 304 0.23 6.81 -5.65
N PRO A 305 1.24 6.84 -6.54
CA PRO A 305 1.34 7.87 -7.59
C PRO A 305 0.03 8.09 -8.34
N GLY A 306 -0.43 9.33 -8.43
CA GLY A 306 -1.68 9.72 -9.11
C GLY A 306 -2.97 9.42 -8.33
N ALA A 307 -2.93 8.64 -7.24
CA ALA A 307 -4.03 8.54 -6.27
C ALA A 307 -3.70 9.26 -4.95
N SER A 308 -2.45 9.67 -4.76
CA SER A 308 -1.96 10.39 -3.59
C SER A 308 -1.19 11.63 -4.03
N HIS A 309 -1.48 12.78 -3.46
CA HIS A 309 -0.66 13.99 -3.65
C HIS A 309 0.58 14.00 -2.73
N GLN A 310 0.51 13.29 -1.60
CA GLN A 310 1.58 13.20 -0.60
C GLN A 310 1.46 11.91 0.24
N PRO A 311 2.50 11.53 1.01
CA PRO A 311 2.39 10.43 1.98
C PRO A 311 1.25 10.66 2.99
N GLY A 312 0.43 9.64 3.27
CA GLY A 312 -0.69 9.73 4.21
C GLY A 312 -1.97 10.34 3.63
N ALA A 313 -2.01 10.62 2.33
CA ALA A 313 -3.19 11.09 1.62
C ALA A 313 -3.57 10.13 0.49
N ILE A 314 -4.86 9.97 0.23
CA ILE A 314 -5.34 9.15 -0.88
C ILE A 314 -6.72 9.59 -1.35
N ASP A 315 -6.92 9.52 -2.65
CA ASP A 315 -8.21 9.63 -3.33
C ASP A 315 -8.82 8.22 -3.43
N VAL A 316 -9.93 8.01 -2.71
CA VAL A 316 -10.66 6.74 -2.66
C VAL A 316 -11.97 6.77 -3.45
N ASP A 317 -12.41 7.95 -3.87
CA ASP A 317 -13.59 8.16 -4.71
C ASP A 317 -13.25 8.54 -6.15
N GLY A 318 -11.98 8.42 -6.54
CA GLY A 318 -11.49 8.45 -7.91
C GLY A 318 -11.62 7.12 -8.67
N ALA A 319 -11.01 7.06 -9.85
CA ALA A 319 -11.17 5.94 -10.80
C ALA A 319 -10.47 4.63 -10.39
N PHE A 320 -9.49 4.69 -9.49
CA PHE A 320 -8.55 3.59 -9.29
C PHE A 320 -9.17 2.38 -8.57
N PHE A 321 -9.82 2.60 -7.42
CA PHE A 321 -10.38 1.52 -6.61
C PHE A 321 -11.77 1.09 -7.09
N ASN A 322 -12.66 2.05 -7.36
CA ASN A 322 -13.98 1.75 -7.89
C ASN A 322 -14.39 2.74 -9.01
N PRO A 323 -14.16 2.40 -10.29
CA PRO A 323 -14.49 3.26 -11.42
C PRO A 323 -15.96 3.68 -11.52
N ILE A 324 -16.90 2.95 -10.89
CA ILE A 324 -18.33 3.30 -10.89
C ILE A 324 -18.62 4.44 -9.91
N PHE A 325 -17.81 4.57 -8.86
CA PHE A 325 -17.94 5.62 -7.84
C PHE A 325 -17.12 6.87 -8.15
N ASN A 326 -16.29 6.83 -9.20
CA ASN A 326 -15.45 7.94 -9.65
C ASN A 326 -16.21 9.29 -9.74
N ASP A 327 -15.83 10.24 -8.90
CA ASP A 327 -16.39 11.58 -8.88
C ASP A 327 -15.78 12.51 -9.97
N ARG A 328 -14.72 12.04 -10.62
CA ARG A 328 -13.94 12.66 -11.70
C ARG A 328 -13.16 13.89 -11.27
N ARG A 329 -12.70 13.91 -10.04
CA ARG A 329 -11.77 14.89 -9.51
C ARG A 329 -10.46 14.21 -9.15
N ASP A 330 -9.45 15.05 -9.00
CA ASP A 330 -8.15 14.67 -8.47
C ASP A 330 -7.95 15.57 -7.25
N ASP A 331 -8.57 15.14 -6.15
CA ASP A 331 -8.59 15.82 -4.86
C ASP A 331 -8.33 14.84 -3.69
N PRO A 332 -7.20 14.10 -3.73
CA PRO A 332 -6.81 13.22 -2.63
C PRO A 332 -6.79 13.95 -1.30
N ILE A 333 -7.46 13.37 -0.30
CA ILE A 333 -7.56 13.92 1.05
C ILE A 333 -6.62 13.22 2.02
N ASP A 334 -6.24 13.94 3.07
CA ASP A 334 -5.47 13.37 4.19
C ASP A 334 -6.29 12.33 4.95
N ILE A 335 -5.70 11.15 5.11
CA ILE A 335 -6.26 10.05 5.89
C ILE A 335 -6.31 10.46 7.36
N PRO A 336 -7.50 10.47 8.01
CA PRO A 336 -7.60 10.81 9.42
C PRO A 336 -7.12 9.66 10.33
N SER A 337 -6.64 10.01 11.53
CA SER A 337 -6.51 9.04 12.62
C SER A 337 -7.90 8.51 13.01
N LEU A 338 -8.00 7.22 13.36
CA LEU A 338 -9.21 6.60 13.91
C LEU A 338 -9.20 6.55 15.44
N ARG A 339 -8.15 7.07 16.10
CA ARG A 339 -8.10 7.13 17.56
C ARG A 339 -9.30 7.89 18.12
N GLY A 340 -9.96 7.29 19.11
CA GLY A 340 -11.14 7.87 19.74
C GLY A 340 -12.37 7.96 18.84
N LEU A 341 -12.47 7.14 17.78
CA LEU A 341 -13.54 7.15 16.77
C LEU A 341 -14.96 7.24 17.34
N ARG A 342 -15.19 6.63 18.52
CA ARG A 342 -16.48 6.69 19.25
C ARG A 342 -16.94 8.11 19.62
N PHE A 343 -16.03 9.09 19.57
CA PHE A 343 -16.29 10.49 19.92
C PHE A 343 -16.26 11.46 18.74
N THR A 344 -15.84 11.02 17.54
CA THR A 344 -15.49 11.90 16.42
C THR A 344 -16.60 12.12 15.41
N GLY A 345 -17.75 11.44 15.57
CA GLY A 345 -18.93 11.64 14.71
C GLY A 345 -19.31 13.13 14.54
N PRO A 346 -19.83 13.57 13.38
CA PRO A 346 -20.18 12.76 12.19
C PRO A 346 -18.95 12.20 11.45
N TYR A 347 -19.20 11.38 10.42
CA TYR A 347 -18.18 10.60 9.71
C TYR A 347 -18.14 10.95 8.22
N GLY A 348 -16.98 10.68 7.60
CA GLY A 348 -16.54 11.33 6.37
C GLY A 348 -15.91 12.69 6.69
N ARG A 349 -14.83 13.08 6.02
CA ARG A 349 -14.14 14.36 6.29
C ARG A 349 -15.05 15.59 6.23
N ASP A 350 -16.16 15.47 5.50
CA ASP A 350 -17.20 16.48 5.29
C ASP A 350 -18.45 16.29 6.18
N GLY A 351 -18.43 15.34 7.11
CA GLY A 351 -19.52 15.05 8.04
C GLY A 351 -20.78 14.48 7.39
N ARG A 352 -20.69 13.92 6.16
CA ARG A 352 -21.87 13.47 5.39
C ARG A 352 -22.58 12.24 6.00
N PHE A 353 -21.93 11.49 6.88
CA PHE A 353 -22.51 10.31 7.53
C PHE A 353 -22.74 10.54 9.03
N ALA A 354 -23.99 10.39 9.48
CA ALA A 354 -24.30 10.41 10.93
C ALA A 354 -24.01 9.08 11.65
N SER A 355 -23.72 8.01 10.89
CA SER A 355 -23.61 6.63 11.39
C SER A 355 -22.28 6.04 10.95
N LEU A 356 -21.51 5.54 11.92
CA LEU A 356 -20.25 4.83 11.64
C LEU A 356 -20.51 3.59 10.79
N ARG A 357 -21.65 2.92 11.02
CA ARG A 357 -22.05 1.75 10.23
C ARG A 357 -22.23 2.08 8.76
N ASP A 358 -22.92 3.18 8.48
CA ASP A 358 -23.22 3.58 7.11
C ASP A 358 -21.95 4.06 6.40
N PHE A 359 -21.07 4.76 7.12
CA PHE A 359 -19.76 5.14 6.62
C PHE A 359 -18.89 3.90 6.33
N THR A 360 -18.80 2.95 7.25
CA THR A 360 -18.02 1.71 7.07
C THR A 360 -18.50 0.91 5.86
N ARG A 361 -19.83 0.78 5.69
CA ARG A 361 -20.41 0.16 4.49
C ARG A 361 -20.06 0.96 3.22
N ASN A 362 -20.09 2.30 3.27
CA ASN A 362 -19.71 3.14 2.14
C ASN A 362 -18.26 2.89 1.73
N VAL A 363 -17.32 2.84 2.68
CA VAL A 363 -15.91 2.52 2.39
C VAL A 363 -15.82 1.18 1.66
N ILE A 364 -16.44 0.13 2.21
CA ILE A 364 -16.36 -1.21 1.64
C ILE A 364 -16.96 -1.29 0.23
N VAL A 365 -18.20 -0.83 0.06
CA VAL A 365 -18.99 -1.08 -1.16
C VAL A 365 -18.76 -0.01 -2.23
N ASN A 366 -18.70 1.26 -1.82
CA ASN A 366 -18.67 2.37 -2.76
C ASN A 366 -17.24 2.80 -3.09
N GLU A 367 -16.38 2.99 -2.09
CA GLU A 367 -15.00 3.45 -2.33
C GLU A 367 -14.13 2.29 -2.85
N PHE A 368 -14.22 1.11 -2.24
CA PHE A 368 -13.38 -0.04 -2.57
C PHE A 368 -14.07 -1.16 -3.37
N GLY A 369 -15.33 -0.98 -3.77
CA GLY A 369 -16.02 -1.88 -4.70
C GLY A 369 -16.26 -3.31 -4.19
N GLY A 370 -16.26 -3.52 -2.88
CA GLY A 370 -16.53 -4.81 -2.23
C GLY A 370 -18.00 -5.23 -2.26
N ASP A 371 -18.24 -6.50 -1.98
CA ASP A 371 -19.59 -7.04 -1.82
C ASP A 371 -20.28 -6.46 -0.57
N GLU A 372 -21.62 -6.48 -0.56
CA GLU A 372 -22.39 -6.06 0.62
C GLU A 372 -22.00 -6.89 1.86
N PRO A 373 -21.47 -6.25 2.92
CA PRO A 373 -21.12 -6.95 4.16
C PRO A 373 -22.37 -7.53 4.83
N THR A 374 -22.22 -8.66 5.52
CA THR A 374 -23.33 -9.17 6.35
C THR A 374 -23.58 -8.23 7.54
N PRO A 375 -24.78 -8.25 8.14
CA PRO A 375 -25.01 -7.51 9.37
C PRO A 375 -24.01 -7.84 10.48
N PHE A 376 -23.60 -9.11 10.58
CA PHE A 376 -22.61 -9.60 11.53
C PHE A 376 -21.22 -9.00 11.27
N MET A 377 -20.76 -8.94 10.01
CA MET A 377 -19.48 -8.32 9.67
C MET A 377 -19.44 -6.84 10.06
N LEU A 378 -20.50 -6.08 9.77
CA LEU A 378 -20.57 -4.67 10.18
C LEU A 378 -20.65 -4.52 11.70
N ASP A 379 -21.40 -5.39 12.40
CA ASP A 379 -21.46 -5.36 13.85
C ASP A 379 -20.08 -5.65 14.48
N ALA A 380 -19.32 -6.59 13.91
CA ALA A 380 -17.97 -6.94 14.34
C ALA A 380 -16.97 -5.81 14.11
N LEU A 381 -16.91 -5.28 12.88
CA LEU A 381 -16.07 -4.13 12.55
C LEU A 381 -16.35 -2.93 13.47
N LEU A 382 -17.63 -2.64 13.71
CA LEU A 382 -17.99 -1.55 14.63
C LEU A 382 -17.61 -1.86 16.07
N ALA A 383 -17.78 -3.11 16.53
CA ALA A 383 -17.36 -3.51 17.87
C ALA A 383 -15.86 -3.26 18.07
N TYR A 384 -15.03 -3.62 17.10
CA TYR A 384 -13.59 -3.37 17.14
C TYR A 384 -13.23 -1.88 17.04
N MET A 385 -13.69 -1.17 16.00
CA MET A 385 -13.28 0.23 15.80
C MET A 385 -13.76 1.18 16.91
N LEU A 386 -14.82 0.83 17.64
CA LEU A 386 -15.27 1.60 18.80
C LEU A 386 -14.36 1.42 20.02
N GLU A 387 -13.47 0.43 20.03
CA GLU A 387 -12.48 0.23 21.10
C GLU A 387 -11.26 1.16 20.95
N PHE A 388 -11.01 1.72 19.77
CA PHE A 388 -9.91 2.65 19.52
C PHE A 388 -9.98 3.86 20.45
N ASP A 389 -8.94 4.03 21.28
CA ASP A 389 -8.83 5.15 22.20
C ASP A 389 -7.75 6.17 21.82
N PHE A 390 -7.83 7.33 22.44
CA PHE A 390 -6.74 8.30 22.39
C PHE A 390 -5.53 7.80 23.18
N LEU A 391 -4.35 8.22 22.76
CA LEU A 391 -3.14 7.98 23.54
C LEU A 391 -3.16 8.77 24.85
N PRO A 392 -2.56 8.24 25.93
CA PRO A 392 -2.38 9.00 27.16
C PRO A 392 -1.48 10.23 26.92
N ASN A 393 -1.74 11.31 27.64
CA ASN A 393 -0.89 12.51 27.64
C ASN A 393 -0.80 13.09 29.06
N SER A 394 0.36 12.91 29.69
CA SER A 394 0.66 13.38 31.04
C SER A 394 0.60 14.90 31.24
N MET A 395 0.61 15.67 30.15
CA MET A 395 0.47 17.14 30.17
C MET A 395 -0.99 17.59 30.15
N LEU A 396 -1.95 16.66 30.01
CA LEU A 396 -3.38 16.94 30.00
C LEU A 396 -4.12 16.21 31.13
N THR A 397 -5.15 16.86 31.66
CA THR A 397 -6.18 16.19 32.46
C THR A 397 -7.22 15.51 31.55
N PRO A 398 -8.05 14.58 32.07
CA PRO A 398 -9.10 13.95 31.28
C PRO A 398 -10.13 14.91 30.67
N ASP A 399 -10.29 16.10 31.22
CA ASP A 399 -11.14 17.19 30.71
C ASP A 399 -10.37 18.20 29.81
N GLY A 400 -9.18 17.84 29.35
CA GLY A 400 -8.42 18.60 28.35
C GLY A 400 -7.72 19.85 28.88
N GLN A 401 -7.59 20.02 30.20
CA GLN A 401 -6.86 21.14 30.81
C GLN A 401 -5.37 20.80 30.92
N LEU A 402 -4.51 21.82 30.86
CA LEU A 402 -3.07 21.63 31.08
C LEU A 402 -2.74 21.23 32.52
N THR A 403 -1.82 20.28 32.70
CA THR A 403 -1.25 19.93 34.01
C THR A 403 0.00 20.76 34.32
N GLU A 404 0.57 20.60 35.52
CA GLU A 404 1.85 21.22 35.89
C GLU A 404 3.04 20.73 35.05
N ALA A 405 2.90 19.59 34.35
CA ALA A 405 3.92 19.08 33.44
C ALA A 405 4.00 19.89 32.13
N ALA A 406 2.93 20.63 31.79
CA ALA A 406 2.87 21.41 30.56
C ALA A 406 3.86 22.60 30.58
N PRO A 407 4.55 22.90 29.46
CA PRO A 407 5.45 24.04 29.37
C PRO A 407 4.77 25.40 29.66
N GLU A 408 5.50 26.36 30.25
CA GLU A 408 4.96 27.71 30.50
C GLU A 408 4.47 28.41 29.22
N ALA A 409 5.07 28.11 28.06
CA ALA A 409 4.62 28.64 26.78
C ALA A 409 3.23 28.13 26.39
N ALA A 410 2.95 26.85 26.62
CA ALA A 410 1.64 26.25 26.38
C ALA A 410 0.57 26.88 27.28
N GLN A 411 0.89 27.19 28.53
CA GLN A 411 -0.03 27.89 29.45
C GLN A 411 -0.39 29.30 28.95
N ARG A 412 0.57 30.03 28.35
CA ARG A 412 0.27 31.32 27.70
C ARG A 412 -0.53 31.13 26.42
N GLY A 413 -0.21 30.09 25.64
CA GLY A 413 -0.94 29.71 24.43
C GLY A 413 -2.39 29.35 24.69
N GLU A 414 -2.69 28.66 25.78
CA GLU A 414 -4.05 28.31 26.21
C GLU A 414 -4.91 29.56 26.43
N ALA A 415 -4.34 30.63 26.98
CA ALA A 415 -5.07 31.90 27.14
C ALA A 415 -5.46 32.50 25.78
N ILE A 416 -4.57 32.40 24.79
CA ILE A 416 -4.83 32.87 23.41
C ILE A 416 -5.89 31.97 22.75
N PHE A 417 -5.76 30.65 22.88
CA PHE A 417 -6.68 29.66 22.34
C PHE A 417 -8.13 29.87 22.81
N ASN A 418 -8.28 30.35 24.05
CA ASN A 418 -9.57 30.66 24.66
C ASN A 418 -10.06 32.09 24.44
N THR A 419 -9.26 32.96 23.82
CA THR A 419 -9.62 34.36 23.58
C THR A 419 -10.54 34.48 22.36
N PRO A 420 -11.71 35.13 22.49
CA PRO A 420 -12.55 35.43 21.34
C PRO A 420 -11.93 36.48 20.42
N PHE A 421 -11.97 36.25 19.11
CA PHE A 421 -11.53 37.19 18.09
C PHE A 421 -12.73 37.72 17.31
N ALA A 422 -12.83 39.05 17.19
CA ALA A 422 -13.90 39.69 16.42
C ALA A 422 -13.91 39.23 14.95
N ALA A 423 -12.72 38.97 14.38
CA ALA A 423 -12.58 38.48 13.01
C ALA A 423 -13.04 37.02 12.81
N LEU A 424 -13.23 36.26 13.89
CA LEU A 424 -13.87 34.94 13.89
C LEU A 424 -15.35 34.99 14.27
N GLY A 425 -15.97 36.19 14.24
CA GLY A 425 -17.36 36.36 14.66
C GLY A 425 -17.54 36.23 16.17
N ASP A 426 -16.60 36.79 16.94
CA ASP A 426 -16.54 36.73 18.41
C ASP A 426 -16.41 35.30 18.97
N ARG A 427 -15.78 34.40 18.19
CA ARG A 427 -15.41 33.03 18.58
C ARG A 427 -13.93 32.91 18.91
N SER A 428 -13.58 31.89 19.66
CA SER A 428 -12.21 31.46 19.99
C SER A 428 -11.87 30.14 19.27
N CYS A 429 -10.61 29.69 19.34
CA CYS A 429 -10.21 28.35 18.88
C CYS A 429 -10.99 27.26 19.65
N SER A 430 -11.15 27.45 20.96
CA SER A 430 -11.93 26.55 21.84
C SER A 430 -13.43 26.54 21.57
N SER A 431 -13.95 27.41 20.70
CA SER A 431 -15.37 27.38 20.30
C SER A 431 -15.69 26.19 19.39
N CYS A 432 -14.68 25.65 18.68
CA CYS A 432 -14.80 24.45 17.85
C CYS A 432 -13.96 23.30 18.44
N HIS A 433 -12.73 23.59 18.88
CA HIS A 433 -11.87 22.61 19.54
C HIS A 433 -12.08 22.62 21.06
N VAL A 434 -13.24 22.12 21.50
CA VAL A 434 -13.73 22.22 22.88
C VAL A 434 -12.98 21.25 23.82
N PRO A 435 -12.20 21.71 24.82
CA PRO A 435 -11.28 20.85 25.58
C PRO A 435 -11.94 19.67 26.31
N ASP A 436 -13.06 19.88 27.00
CA ASP A 436 -13.73 18.87 27.82
C ASP A 436 -14.56 17.85 27.00
N THR A 437 -14.54 17.98 25.67
CA THR A 437 -15.16 17.05 24.71
C THR A 437 -14.15 16.51 23.71
N ASN A 438 -12.91 16.24 24.18
CA ASN A 438 -11.80 15.72 23.36
C ASN A 438 -11.41 16.66 22.21
N PHE A 439 -11.51 17.98 22.43
CA PHE A 439 -11.21 19.01 21.44
C PHE A 439 -12.10 18.94 20.19
N LEU A 440 -13.37 18.59 20.37
CA LEU A 440 -14.36 18.39 19.31
C LEU A 440 -15.69 19.07 19.63
N ASP A 441 -16.27 19.79 18.66
CA ASP A 441 -17.64 20.27 18.70
C ASP A 441 -18.62 19.42 17.87
N ARG A 442 -18.10 18.40 17.18
CA ARG A 442 -18.85 17.43 16.36
C ARG A 442 -19.66 18.08 15.25
N GLN A 443 -19.09 19.10 14.62
CA GLN A 443 -19.71 19.86 13.54
C GLN A 443 -18.74 20.07 12.39
N ALA A 444 -19.30 20.13 11.18
CA ALA A 444 -18.58 20.57 9.99
C ALA A 444 -18.59 22.09 9.88
N HIS A 445 -17.43 22.69 9.63
CA HIS A 445 -17.28 24.14 9.42
C HIS A 445 -16.56 24.43 8.12
N ASP A 446 -17.05 25.44 7.41
CA ASP A 446 -16.34 26.04 6.29
C ASP A 446 -15.47 27.19 6.81
N ILE A 447 -14.17 26.92 6.94
CA ILE A 447 -13.17 27.93 7.32
C ILE A 447 -12.54 28.61 6.11
N GLY A 448 -12.98 28.29 4.88
CA GLY A 448 -12.41 28.79 3.63
C GLY A 448 -11.09 28.13 3.24
N SER A 449 -10.83 26.90 3.71
CA SER A 449 -9.66 26.10 3.36
C SER A 449 -9.86 25.26 2.09
N VAL A 450 -11.10 24.91 1.77
CA VAL A 450 -11.43 24.04 0.63
C VAL A 450 -11.63 24.88 -0.62
N ALA A 451 -10.96 24.53 -1.72
CA ALA A 451 -11.24 25.12 -3.01
C ALA A 451 -12.62 24.68 -3.52
N LEU A 452 -13.40 25.60 -4.09
CA LEU A 452 -14.69 25.25 -4.67
C LEU A 452 -14.48 24.37 -5.92
N ALA A 453 -15.09 23.18 -5.91
CA ALA A 453 -15.03 22.26 -7.06
C ALA A 453 -15.55 22.87 -8.36
N TYR A 454 -16.53 23.77 -8.28
CA TYR A 454 -17.04 24.57 -9.39
C TYR A 454 -17.75 25.82 -8.86
N ASP A 455 -17.92 26.82 -9.73
CA ASP A 455 -18.65 28.04 -9.41
C ASP A 455 -20.10 27.72 -8.98
N GLY A 456 -20.45 28.04 -7.73
CA GLY A 456 -21.73 27.72 -7.11
C GLY A 456 -21.83 26.40 -6.33
N ALA A 457 -20.73 25.65 -6.18
CA ALA A 457 -20.66 24.51 -5.26
C ALA A 457 -20.99 24.94 -3.82
N ARG A 458 -21.72 24.11 -3.07
CA ARG A 458 -22.33 24.50 -1.79
C ARG A 458 -21.60 24.02 -0.53
N THR A 459 -20.45 23.38 -0.64
CA THR A 459 -19.84 22.71 0.52
C THR A 459 -18.32 22.74 0.44
N GLY A 460 -17.70 23.56 1.28
CA GLY A 460 -16.29 23.47 1.68
C GLY A 460 -16.15 23.18 3.18
N ALA A 461 -17.23 22.69 3.81
CA ALA A 461 -17.25 22.40 5.22
C ALA A 461 -16.55 21.06 5.49
N MET A 462 -15.66 21.07 6.47
CA MET A 462 -14.96 19.88 6.94
C MET A 462 -15.24 19.72 8.44
N ASP A 463 -15.32 18.49 8.91
CA ASP A 463 -15.46 18.19 10.34
C ASP A 463 -14.28 18.75 11.12
N THR A 464 -14.57 19.37 12.28
CA THR A 464 -13.53 19.79 13.22
C THR A 464 -12.72 18.57 13.66
N PRO A 465 -11.43 18.44 13.33
CA PRO A 465 -10.63 17.32 13.81
C PRO A 465 -10.32 17.50 15.31
N THR A 466 -10.13 16.40 16.04
CA THR A 466 -9.58 16.48 17.39
C THR A 466 -8.14 16.98 17.32
N LEU A 467 -7.70 17.68 18.37
CA LEU A 467 -6.30 18.08 18.51
C LEU A 467 -5.45 17.01 19.19
N LEU A 468 -6.04 15.97 19.79
CA LEU A 468 -5.32 14.92 20.48
C LEU A 468 -4.52 14.07 19.48
N GLY A 469 -3.22 13.88 19.74
CA GLY A 469 -2.32 13.12 18.86
C GLY A 469 -1.90 13.83 17.57
N THR A 470 -2.34 15.06 17.31
CA THR A 470 -2.11 15.73 16.01
C THR A 470 -0.64 16.07 15.72
N VAL A 471 0.23 16.08 16.74
CA VAL A 471 1.68 16.30 16.52
C VAL A 471 2.30 15.21 15.64
N TYR A 472 1.70 14.03 15.60
CA TYR A 472 2.22 12.88 14.86
C TYR A 472 1.62 12.71 13.46
N THR A 473 0.72 13.60 13.04
CA THR A 473 -0.06 13.43 11.81
C THR A 473 0.19 14.53 10.78
N ALA A 474 1.33 15.21 10.86
CA ALA A 474 1.69 16.20 9.85
C ALA A 474 1.79 15.56 8.45
N PRO A 475 1.53 16.32 7.37
CA PRO A 475 1.10 17.72 7.35
C PRO A 475 -0.40 17.88 7.71
N TYR A 476 -0.86 19.13 7.77
CA TYR A 476 -2.15 19.52 8.35
C TYR A 476 -3.12 20.04 7.29
N PHE A 477 -4.39 20.09 7.72
CA PHE A 477 -5.62 20.33 6.95
C PHE A 477 -6.21 19.04 6.36
N HIS A 478 -7.10 19.18 5.39
CA HIS A 478 -7.78 18.07 4.72
C HIS A 478 -7.02 17.63 3.47
N ASP A 479 -6.06 18.44 3.04
CA ASP A 479 -5.33 18.39 1.76
C ASP A 479 -3.81 18.53 1.98
N GLY A 480 -3.32 18.40 3.22
CA GLY A 480 -1.89 18.47 3.49
C GLY A 480 -1.21 19.81 3.31
N SER A 481 -1.97 20.87 3.03
CA SER A 481 -1.40 22.14 2.53
C SER A 481 -0.45 22.83 3.53
N LEU A 482 -0.50 22.49 4.82
CA LEU A 482 0.26 23.14 5.87
C LEU A 482 1.24 22.17 6.56
N PRO A 483 2.56 22.37 6.46
CA PRO A 483 3.54 21.35 6.92
C PRO A 483 3.74 21.29 8.44
N THR A 484 3.32 22.30 9.19
CA THR A 484 3.54 22.38 10.65
C THR A 484 2.35 23.04 11.36
N LEU A 485 2.17 22.77 12.67
CA LEU A 485 1.17 23.48 13.48
C LEU A 485 1.44 25.00 13.54
N ALA A 486 2.71 25.41 13.48
CA ALA A 486 3.07 26.82 13.35
C ALA A 486 2.51 27.43 12.06
N ALA A 487 2.59 26.70 10.94
CA ALA A 487 2.00 27.13 9.67
C ALA A 487 0.46 27.21 9.73
N VAL A 488 -0.20 26.32 10.51
CA VAL A 488 -1.64 26.43 10.81
C VAL A 488 -1.96 27.72 11.56
N VAL A 489 -1.19 28.04 12.60
CA VAL A 489 -1.37 29.27 13.38
C VAL A 489 -1.14 30.51 12.51
N ASP A 490 -0.08 30.52 11.70
CA ASP A 490 0.21 31.61 10.76
C ASP A 490 -0.93 31.76 9.73
N TRP A 491 -1.45 30.66 9.18
CA TRP A 491 -2.57 30.69 8.24
C TRP A 491 -3.83 31.31 8.85
N PHE A 492 -4.17 30.98 10.10
CA PHE A 492 -5.31 31.60 10.78
C PHE A 492 -5.05 33.08 11.07
N ASP A 493 -3.86 33.45 11.56
CA ASP A 493 -3.49 34.85 11.82
C ASP A 493 -3.59 35.70 10.55
N GLU A 494 -3.08 35.20 9.42
CA GLU A 494 -3.07 35.89 8.14
C GLU A 494 -4.46 35.93 7.49
N SER A 495 -5.10 34.76 7.28
CA SER A 495 -6.36 34.65 6.54
C SER A 495 -7.54 35.28 7.29
N LYS A 496 -7.48 35.32 8.62
CA LYS A 496 -8.52 35.92 9.47
C LYS A 496 -8.08 37.25 10.08
N SER A 497 -6.85 37.71 9.84
CA SER A 497 -6.32 38.98 10.36
C SER A 497 -6.45 39.08 11.89
N LEU A 498 -6.02 38.05 12.61
CA LEU A 498 -6.15 37.98 14.07
C LEU A 498 -5.26 39.00 14.79
N GLY A 499 -4.12 39.35 14.19
CA GLY A 499 -3.21 40.38 14.69
C GLY A 499 -2.29 39.89 15.80
N LEU A 500 -1.98 38.58 15.81
CA LEU A 500 -1.11 37.96 16.80
C LEU A 500 0.35 38.36 16.57
N THR A 501 1.03 38.76 17.63
CA THR A 501 2.49 38.96 17.59
C THR A 501 3.21 37.63 17.36
N GLY A 502 4.46 37.68 16.88
CA GLY A 502 5.25 36.45 16.71
C GLY A 502 5.44 35.64 18.00
N ALA A 503 5.45 36.29 19.17
CA ALA A 503 5.51 35.62 20.46
C ALA A 503 4.19 34.90 20.79
N GLU A 504 3.05 35.54 20.54
CA GLU A 504 1.72 34.95 20.74
C GLU A 504 1.50 33.74 19.81
N ARG A 505 1.95 33.81 18.55
CA ARG A 505 1.88 32.67 17.63
C ARG A 505 2.76 31.51 18.08
N ALA A 506 3.94 31.78 18.60
CA ALA A 506 4.81 30.76 19.16
C ALA A 506 4.20 30.10 20.41
N ASP A 507 3.60 30.90 21.31
CA ASP A 507 2.93 30.39 22.51
C ASP A 507 1.69 29.55 22.13
N LEU A 508 0.87 30.00 21.16
CA LEU A 508 -0.27 29.23 20.65
C LEU A 508 0.17 27.91 19.98
N THR A 509 1.25 27.95 19.20
CA THR A 509 1.85 26.73 18.62
C THR A 509 2.27 25.75 19.72
N ALA A 510 2.94 26.24 20.77
CA ALA A 510 3.35 25.40 21.90
C ALA A 510 2.15 24.77 22.63
N TYR A 511 1.00 25.47 22.70
CA TYR A 511 -0.23 24.88 23.22
C TYR A 511 -0.76 23.75 22.33
N LEU A 512 -0.84 23.96 21.01
CA LEU A 512 -1.28 22.92 20.07
C LEU A 512 -0.35 21.70 20.09
N GLU A 513 0.96 21.91 20.17
CA GLU A 513 1.95 20.84 20.31
C GLU A 513 1.79 20.09 21.64
N THR A 514 1.49 20.80 22.73
CA THR A 514 1.26 20.17 24.04
C THR A 514 -0.02 19.33 24.07
N VAL A 515 -1.11 19.86 23.49
CA VAL A 515 -2.38 19.15 23.39
C VAL A 515 -2.28 17.94 22.46
N GLY A 516 -1.59 18.09 21.34
CA GLY A 516 -1.41 17.05 20.34
C GLY A 516 -0.31 16.05 20.61
N ALA A 517 0.50 16.26 21.65
CA ALA A 517 1.47 15.28 22.12
C ALA A 517 0.77 14.08 22.79
N ALA A 518 1.57 13.04 23.03
CA ALA A 518 1.17 11.86 23.75
C ALA A 518 2.38 11.18 24.38
N ASP A 519 2.14 10.43 25.46
CA ASP A 519 3.13 9.57 26.09
C ASP A 519 3.27 8.28 25.27
N GLU A 520 4.51 7.92 24.90
CA GLU A 520 4.84 6.67 24.19
C GLU A 520 3.95 6.41 22.95
N PRO A 521 3.98 7.30 21.94
CA PRO A 521 3.06 7.24 20.80
C PRO A 521 3.31 6.09 19.82
N TYR A 522 4.45 5.40 19.96
CA TYR A 522 4.90 4.34 19.08
C TYR A 522 5.15 3.05 19.87
N GLU A 523 4.95 1.93 19.20
CA GLU A 523 5.23 0.59 19.72
C GLU A 523 6.73 0.44 19.98
N ALA A 524 7.08 -0.08 21.16
CA ALA A 524 8.46 -0.29 21.56
C ALA A 524 8.84 -1.75 21.30
N PHE A 525 9.66 -1.98 20.28
CA PHE A 525 10.23 -3.30 20.00
C PHE A 525 11.57 -3.51 20.70
N ASP A 526 11.77 -4.71 21.24
CA ASP A 526 13.01 -5.15 21.86
C ASP A 526 13.33 -6.60 21.47
N ALA A 527 14.13 -7.31 22.28
CA ALA A 527 14.51 -8.69 22.01
C ALA A 527 13.36 -9.69 22.22
N GLU A 528 12.38 -9.35 23.05
CA GLU A 528 11.23 -10.19 23.40
C GLU A 528 9.96 -9.74 22.63
N ASN A 529 9.73 -8.43 22.53
CA ASN A 529 8.66 -7.83 21.74
C ASN A 529 9.17 -7.48 20.33
N THR A 530 8.86 -8.32 19.34
CA THR A 530 9.28 -8.10 17.95
C THR A 530 8.06 -7.90 17.05
N ALA A 531 8.22 -7.21 15.91
CA ALA A 531 7.14 -7.02 14.94
C ALA A 531 6.50 -8.36 14.50
N PHE A 532 7.32 -9.40 14.30
CA PHE A 532 6.82 -10.73 13.99
C PHE A 532 6.01 -11.33 15.16
N ARG A 533 6.44 -11.12 16.42
CA ARG A 533 5.69 -11.61 17.59
C ARG A 533 4.32 -10.95 17.66
N LEU A 534 4.27 -9.63 17.45
CA LEU A 534 3.03 -8.87 17.44
C LEU A 534 2.08 -9.41 16.36
N ALA A 535 2.53 -9.46 15.11
CA ALA A 535 1.73 -9.97 13.99
C ALA A 535 1.28 -11.43 14.19
N PHE A 536 2.17 -12.30 14.68
CA PHE A 536 1.82 -13.69 14.99
C PHE A 536 0.73 -13.78 16.06
N SER A 537 0.85 -12.99 17.14
CA SER A 537 -0.15 -12.93 18.22
C SER A 537 -1.51 -12.50 17.66
N GLU A 538 -1.55 -11.42 16.88
CA GLU A 538 -2.77 -10.90 16.25
C GLU A 538 -3.43 -11.96 15.36
N LEU A 539 -2.68 -12.57 14.45
CA LEU A 539 -3.20 -13.59 13.54
C LEU A 539 -3.72 -14.83 14.28
N THR A 540 -3.09 -15.22 15.39
CA THR A 540 -3.62 -16.31 16.24
C THR A 540 -4.87 -15.91 17.02
N THR A 541 -4.97 -14.67 17.48
CA THR A 541 -6.18 -14.10 18.09
C THR A 541 -7.32 -14.05 17.07
N PHE A 542 -7.05 -13.62 15.84
CA PHE A 542 -8.02 -13.65 14.74
C PHE A 542 -8.54 -15.07 14.53
N ALA A 543 -7.63 -16.04 14.43
CA ALA A 543 -7.98 -17.44 14.22
C ALA A 543 -8.85 -18.02 15.35
N SER A 544 -8.71 -17.53 16.59
CA SER A 544 -9.49 -17.99 17.76
C SER A 544 -11.01 -17.86 17.55
N THR A 545 -11.48 -16.95 16.72
CA THR A 545 -12.91 -16.85 16.39
C THR A 545 -13.50 -18.10 15.74
N LEU A 546 -12.67 -19.01 15.19
CA LEU A 546 -13.10 -20.33 14.74
C LEU A 546 -13.74 -21.16 15.86
N ASP A 547 -13.38 -20.94 17.13
CA ASP A 547 -14.05 -21.61 18.27
C ASP A 547 -15.53 -21.21 18.39
N THR A 548 -15.92 -20.06 17.83
CA THR A 548 -17.32 -19.62 17.75
C THR A 548 -17.98 -20.00 16.43
N LEU A 549 -17.26 -19.91 15.30
CA LEU A 549 -17.82 -20.09 13.96
C LEU A 549 -18.00 -21.56 13.57
N LEU A 550 -17.05 -22.45 13.90
CA LEU A 550 -17.13 -23.88 13.55
C LEU A 550 -18.35 -24.58 14.18
N PRO A 551 -18.67 -24.38 15.48
CA PRO A 551 -19.88 -24.96 16.07
C PRO A 551 -21.19 -24.49 15.41
N GLN A 552 -21.19 -23.25 14.87
CA GLN A 552 -22.33 -22.69 14.16
C GLN A 552 -22.40 -23.11 12.69
N ARG A 553 -21.36 -23.75 12.18
CA ARG A 553 -21.21 -24.13 10.77
C ARG A 553 -21.34 -22.95 9.81
N ASP A 554 -20.78 -21.81 10.22
CA ASP A 554 -20.86 -20.57 9.44
C ASP A 554 -19.81 -20.55 8.33
N ALA A 555 -20.11 -21.24 7.23
CA ALA A 555 -19.17 -21.40 6.12
C ALA A 555 -18.70 -20.06 5.54
N LYS A 556 -19.56 -19.03 5.46
CA LYS A 556 -19.20 -17.74 4.87
C LYS A 556 -18.07 -17.08 5.67
N HIS A 557 -18.27 -16.96 6.98
CA HIS A 557 -17.33 -16.24 7.83
C HIS A 557 -16.05 -17.06 8.13
N ILE A 558 -16.14 -18.40 8.15
CA ILE A 558 -14.96 -19.28 8.25
C ILE A 558 -14.07 -19.15 7.01
N LEU A 559 -14.65 -19.16 5.81
CA LEU A 559 -13.87 -19.03 4.58
C LEU A 559 -13.18 -17.67 4.51
N LEU A 560 -13.90 -16.59 4.83
CA LEU A 560 -13.31 -15.24 4.90
C LEU A 560 -12.12 -15.16 5.86
N LEU A 561 -12.28 -15.72 7.07
CA LEU A 561 -11.22 -15.75 8.08
C LEU A 561 -10.02 -16.58 7.60
N THR A 562 -10.25 -17.81 7.14
CA THR A 562 -9.16 -18.70 6.72
C THR A 562 -8.42 -18.18 5.49
N ASP A 563 -9.12 -17.54 4.54
CA ASP A 563 -8.51 -16.92 3.36
C ASP A 563 -7.68 -15.67 3.69
N THR A 564 -8.00 -15.00 4.80
CA THR A 564 -7.23 -13.86 5.32
C THR A 564 -6.01 -14.37 6.11
N VAL A 565 -6.26 -15.03 7.24
CA VAL A 565 -5.23 -15.35 8.24
C VAL A 565 -4.17 -16.32 7.68
N ALA A 566 -4.55 -17.28 6.83
CA ALA A 566 -3.57 -18.20 6.24
C ALA A 566 -2.64 -17.51 5.23
N ALA A 567 -3.15 -16.52 4.50
CA ALA A 567 -2.35 -15.73 3.57
C ALA A 567 -1.35 -14.86 4.33
N ASP A 568 -1.82 -14.15 5.37
CA ASP A 568 -0.99 -13.26 6.18
C ASP A 568 0.10 -14.01 6.95
N LEU A 569 -0.23 -15.15 7.59
CA LEU A 569 0.77 -16.01 8.22
C LEU A 569 1.85 -16.47 7.23
N SER A 570 1.48 -16.74 5.98
CA SER A 570 2.43 -17.15 4.95
C SER A 570 3.34 -16.00 4.51
N ALA A 571 2.84 -14.77 4.46
CA ALA A 571 3.66 -13.60 4.15
C ALA A 571 4.58 -13.22 5.29
N ASP A 572 4.09 -13.21 6.53
CA ASP A 572 4.92 -12.95 7.70
C ASP A 572 6.03 -13.99 7.83
N ALA A 573 5.73 -15.26 7.57
CA ALA A 573 6.74 -16.31 7.49
C ALA A 573 7.84 -15.98 6.47
N SER A 574 7.50 -15.32 5.35
CA SER A 574 8.46 -14.97 4.30
C SER A 574 9.46 -13.89 4.73
N THR A 575 9.07 -13.01 5.66
CA THR A 575 9.87 -11.88 6.16
C THR A 575 10.64 -12.22 7.45
N MET A 576 10.37 -13.37 8.07
CA MET A 576 11.05 -13.84 9.27
C MET A 576 12.58 -13.85 9.14
N SER A 577 13.25 -13.21 10.10
CA SER A 577 14.71 -13.29 10.27
C SER A 577 15.15 -14.67 10.79
N ASN A 578 14.31 -15.35 11.58
CA ASN A 578 14.55 -16.71 12.07
C ASN A 578 14.20 -17.76 11.00
N LEU A 579 15.12 -17.98 10.07
CA LEU A 579 14.95 -18.93 8.96
C LEU A 579 14.72 -20.40 9.41
N ALA A 580 15.09 -20.76 10.64
CA ALA A 580 14.92 -22.12 11.17
C ALA A 580 13.47 -22.40 11.58
N ALA A 581 12.77 -21.42 12.13
CA ALA A 581 11.37 -21.53 12.55
C ALA A 581 10.37 -21.32 11.39
N ARG A 582 10.80 -20.67 10.31
CA ARG A 582 9.96 -20.35 9.14
C ARG A 582 9.12 -21.53 8.59
N PRO A 583 9.64 -22.77 8.44
CA PRO A 583 8.84 -23.89 7.97
C PRO A 583 7.67 -24.25 8.90
N GLU A 584 7.78 -23.97 10.20
CA GLU A 584 6.71 -24.24 11.18
C GLU A 584 5.54 -23.26 10.99
N VAL A 585 5.84 -21.98 10.74
CA VAL A 585 4.79 -20.97 10.46
C VAL A 585 4.09 -21.24 9.12
N TYR A 586 4.81 -21.67 8.09
CA TYR A 586 4.17 -22.13 6.84
C TYR A 586 3.27 -23.35 7.05
N ALA A 587 3.68 -24.29 7.91
CA ALA A 587 2.84 -25.43 8.24
C ALA A 587 1.57 -24.98 8.98
N LEU A 588 1.69 -24.01 9.88
CA LEU A 588 0.56 -23.43 10.61
C LEU A 588 -0.44 -22.73 9.66
N ALA A 589 0.06 -21.91 8.73
CA ALA A 589 -0.75 -21.31 7.67
C ALA A 589 -1.49 -22.37 6.84
N GLN A 590 -0.80 -23.47 6.49
CA GLN A 590 -1.40 -24.58 5.78
C GLN A 590 -2.51 -25.27 6.60
N ARG A 591 -2.38 -25.38 7.93
CA ARG A 591 -3.45 -25.93 8.79
C ARG A 591 -4.73 -25.11 8.73
N LEU A 592 -4.63 -23.77 8.71
CA LEU A 592 -5.80 -22.91 8.51
C LEU A 592 -6.40 -23.05 7.12
N ALA A 593 -5.55 -23.13 6.09
CA ALA A 593 -6.03 -23.38 4.72
C ALA A 593 -6.80 -24.72 4.64
N GLU A 594 -6.32 -25.77 5.33
CA GLU A 594 -7.00 -27.07 5.44
C GLU A 594 -8.39 -26.96 6.13
N VAL A 595 -8.56 -26.06 7.12
CA VAL A 595 -9.89 -25.74 7.68
C VAL A 595 -10.81 -25.18 6.60
N GLY A 596 -10.35 -24.19 5.84
CA GLY A 596 -11.11 -23.58 4.75
C GLY A 596 -11.50 -24.59 3.67
N ASP A 597 -10.56 -25.41 3.21
CA ASP A 597 -10.80 -26.44 2.20
C ASP A 597 -11.80 -27.51 2.66
N ALA A 598 -11.72 -27.92 3.93
CA ALA A 598 -12.69 -28.83 4.52
C ALA A 598 -14.11 -28.22 4.55
N VAL A 599 -14.23 -26.95 4.93
CA VAL A 599 -15.51 -26.22 4.91
C VAL A 599 -16.08 -26.08 3.49
N ARG A 600 -15.24 -25.81 2.48
CA ARG A 600 -15.68 -25.77 1.06
C ARG A 600 -16.29 -27.09 0.58
N THR A 601 -15.87 -28.21 1.17
CA THR A 601 -16.33 -29.56 0.82
C THR A 601 -17.38 -30.12 1.80
N ASP A 602 -17.87 -29.30 2.74
CA ASP A 602 -18.83 -29.68 3.78
C ASP A 602 -18.32 -30.78 4.76
N ASP A 603 -17.00 -30.94 4.88
CA ASP A 603 -16.35 -31.88 5.80
C ASP A 603 -16.01 -31.21 7.15
N TRP A 604 -17.04 -31.01 7.96
CA TRP A 604 -16.90 -30.35 9.28
C TRP A 604 -15.99 -31.09 10.26
N VAL A 605 -15.86 -32.42 10.14
CA VAL A 605 -14.98 -33.19 11.02
C VAL A 605 -13.51 -32.94 10.67
N ALA A 606 -13.19 -32.89 9.37
CA ALA A 606 -11.85 -32.51 8.92
C ALA A 606 -11.51 -31.06 9.30
N ALA A 607 -12.49 -30.15 9.23
CA ALA A 607 -12.31 -28.76 9.65
C ALA A 607 -11.98 -28.65 11.15
N GLU A 608 -12.78 -29.28 12.02
CA GLU A 608 -12.54 -29.31 13.48
C GLU A 608 -11.19 -29.98 13.83
N THR A 609 -10.81 -31.03 13.10
CA THR A 609 -9.54 -31.73 13.29
C THR A 609 -8.36 -30.83 12.94
N SER A 610 -8.43 -30.13 11.80
CA SER A 610 -7.37 -29.22 11.34
C SER A 610 -7.25 -28.00 12.26
N TRP A 611 -8.37 -27.48 12.75
CA TRP A 611 -8.39 -26.41 13.76
C TRP A 611 -7.77 -26.83 15.09
N THR A 612 -8.08 -28.03 15.58
CA THR A 612 -7.46 -28.56 16.80
C THR A 612 -5.95 -28.72 16.63
N ALA A 613 -5.50 -29.16 15.46
CA ALA A 613 -4.07 -29.25 15.14
C ALA A 613 -3.42 -27.86 15.09
N PHE A 614 -4.06 -26.88 14.42
CA PHE A 614 -3.59 -25.50 14.41
C PHE A 614 -3.36 -24.97 15.82
N LYS A 615 -4.34 -25.08 16.72
CA LYS A 615 -4.20 -24.57 18.10
C LYS A 615 -3.01 -25.20 18.81
N SER A 616 -2.89 -26.53 18.76
CA SER A 616 -1.78 -27.23 19.39
C SER A 616 -0.42 -26.87 18.81
N GLU A 617 -0.34 -26.60 17.50
CA GLU A 617 0.89 -26.19 16.83
C GLU A 617 1.23 -24.72 17.14
N ALA A 618 0.24 -23.83 17.17
CA ALA A 618 0.37 -22.42 17.53
C ALA A 618 0.88 -22.25 18.97
N ASP A 619 0.25 -22.93 19.95
CA ASP A 619 0.68 -22.90 21.35
C ASP A 619 2.13 -23.40 21.49
N ALA A 620 2.48 -24.46 20.78
CA ALA A 620 3.83 -25.01 20.80
C ALA A 620 4.86 -24.08 20.11
N ILE A 621 4.44 -23.29 19.12
CA ILE A 621 5.28 -22.25 18.53
C ILE A 621 5.43 -21.12 19.53
N GLU A 622 4.36 -20.64 20.17
CA GLU A 622 4.43 -19.58 21.16
C GLU A 622 5.33 -19.96 22.36
N GLU A 623 5.27 -21.21 22.84
CA GLU A 623 6.16 -21.69 23.90
C GLU A 623 7.64 -21.79 23.51
N ARG A 624 7.96 -21.88 22.20
CA ARG A 624 9.32 -22.16 21.67
C ARG A 624 9.95 -21.05 20.85
N ALA A 625 9.15 -20.22 20.19
CA ALA A 625 9.57 -19.19 19.24
C ALA A 625 10.09 -17.93 19.93
N PHE A 626 10.06 -17.91 21.26
CA PHE A 626 10.42 -16.78 22.10
C PHE A 626 11.38 -17.20 23.21
#